data_AF-A0A0M2JX03-F1
#
_entry.id   AF-A0A0M2JX03-F1
#
_cell.length_a   1.000
_cell.length_b   1.000
_cell.length_c   1.000
_cell.angle_alpha   90.00
_cell.angle_beta   90.00
_cell.angle_gamma   90.00
#
_symmetry.space_group_name_H-M   'P 1'
#
loop_
_entity.id
_entity.type
_entity.pdbx_description
1 polymer ?
#
loop_
_entity_poly.entity_id
_entity_poly.type
_entity_poly.pdbx_seq_one_letter_code
_entity_poly.pdbx_strand_id
1 'polypeptide(L)'
;METFSLGNHVVGRVGFGAMQLPGPGVMGPPRDHDQAITVLTRALELGINHIDTAQFYGPNVANELIREALHPYPENLALVSKVGARRDEAGNWNPAQQPDELRAHIEQNLETLGADRIAAVNLRIHSGDPNSVGPVDTDLFPRQLDAMIAARDEGLIEGIGLSSASEDHLRIALDKTEIVTVQNAYNLVDRRSQSVLQLCAEHGISFVPFFPLGSAFAADNPVLGHPAVRAEAEKLGRTPAQIALAWTLTVAPNVLLIPGTSSVAHLEENTAVADIELDVETKQALDAAA
;
A
#
# COMPACT_ATOMS: atom_id res chain seq x y z
N MET A 1 -10.38 -11.84 -12.25
CA MET A 1 -9.91 -10.68 -11.46
C MET A 1 -9.67 -9.53 -12.40
N GLU A 2 -10.29 -8.38 -12.17
CA GLU A 2 -9.95 -7.15 -12.89
C GLU A 2 -8.49 -6.76 -12.62
N THR A 3 -7.87 -6.07 -13.57
CA THR A 3 -6.46 -5.67 -13.51
C THR A 3 -6.30 -4.18 -13.73
N PHE A 4 -5.20 -3.61 -13.24
CA PHE A 4 -4.80 -2.24 -13.52
C PHE A 4 -3.28 -2.12 -13.70
N SER A 5 -2.82 -1.02 -14.30
CA SER A 5 -1.40 -0.78 -14.54
C SER A 5 -0.70 -0.34 -13.24
N LEU A 6 0.50 -0.89 -13.02
CA LEU A 6 1.43 -0.49 -11.97
C LEU A 6 2.80 -0.32 -12.64
N GLY A 7 3.02 0.85 -13.23
CA GLY A 7 4.16 1.09 -14.11
C GLY A 7 4.10 0.14 -15.32
N ASN A 8 5.18 -0.61 -15.53
CA ASN A 8 5.28 -1.60 -16.62
C ASN A 8 4.55 -2.93 -16.31
N HIS A 9 3.96 -3.07 -15.13
CA HIS A 9 3.28 -4.29 -14.69
C HIS A 9 1.78 -4.16 -14.83
N VAL A 10 1.11 -5.25 -15.20
CA VAL A 10 -0.35 -5.36 -15.13
C VAL A 10 -0.70 -6.29 -13.97
N VAL A 11 -1.33 -5.73 -12.94
CA VAL A 11 -1.55 -6.42 -11.67
C VAL A 11 -3.02 -6.57 -11.37
N GLY A 12 -3.39 -7.61 -10.62
CA GLY A 12 -4.75 -7.77 -10.09
C GLY A 12 -5.12 -6.60 -9.19
N ARG A 13 -6.41 -6.26 -9.07
CA ARG A 13 -6.85 -5.15 -8.22
C ARG A 13 -6.78 -5.42 -6.72
N VAL A 14 -6.44 -6.64 -6.33
CA VAL A 14 -6.19 -7.04 -4.94
C VAL A 14 -4.82 -7.69 -4.86
N GLY A 15 -3.95 -7.09 -4.05
CA GLY A 15 -2.65 -7.65 -3.70
C GLY A 15 -2.45 -7.72 -2.20
N PHE A 16 -1.19 -7.81 -1.78
CA PHE A 16 -0.85 -8.11 -0.38
C PHE A 16 0.03 -7.02 0.24
N GLY A 17 -0.39 -6.49 1.40
CA GLY A 17 0.42 -5.57 2.20
C GLY A 17 1.16 -6.30 3.32
N ALA A 18 2.50 -6.30 3.29
CA ALA A 18 3.33 -7.07 4.21
C ALA A 18 3.50 -6.45 5.61
N MET A 19 2.90 -5.28 5.87
CA MET A 19 3.06 -4.54 7.14
C MET A 19 2.61 -5.33 8.38
N GLN A 20 1.70 -6.29 8.23
CA GLN A 20 1.19 -7.11 9.34
C GLN A 20 2.02 -8.37 9.64
N LEU A 21 3.06 -8.66 8.85
CA LEU A 21 3.92 -9.81 9.06
C LEU A 21 4.90 -9.61 10.24
N PRO A 22 5.58 -8.45 10.39
CA PRO A 22 6.43 -8.22 11.55
C PRO A 22 5.68 -8.29 12.89
N GLY A 23 6.45 -8.31 13.98
CA GLY A 23 5.90 -8.40 15.34
C GLY A 23 5.03 -7.22 15.76
N PRO A 24 4.46 -7.26 16.99
CA PRO A 24 3.57 -6.24 17.52
C PRO A 24 4.10 -4.80 17.35
N GLY A 25 3.23 -3.88 16.92
CA GLY A 25 3.65 -2.50 16.60
C GLY A 25 4.45 -2.39 15.31
N VAL A 26 4.46 -3.43 14.48
CA VAL A 26 5.24 -3.55 13.23
C VAL A 26 6.74 -3.48 13.52
N MET A 27 7.16 -4.15 14.61
CA MET A 27 8.54 -4.19 15.11
C MET A 27 8.95 -5.62 15.46
N GLY A 28 10.20 -5.97 15.13
CA GLY A 28 10.77 -7.26 15.45
C GLY A 28 10.20 -8.43 14.62
N PRO A 29 10.61 -9.67 14.95
CA PRO A 29 10.24 -10.86 14.21
C PRO A 29 8.72 -11.15 14.28
N PRO A 30 8.17 -11.91 13.30
CA PRO A 30 6.77 -12.35 13.34
C PRO A 30 6.50 -13.16 14.60
N ARG A 31 5.22 -13.16 15.05
CA ARG A 31 4.78 -14.03 16.16
C ARG A 31 4.98 -15.51 15.84
N ASP A 32 4.76 -15.86 14.58
CA ASP A 32 4.89 -17.20 14.03
C ASP A 32 5.50 -17.05 12.63
N HIS A 33 6.75 -17.49 12.50
CA HIS A 33 7.53 -17.35 11.28
C HIS A 33 7.01 -18.28 10.17
N ASP A 34 6.78 -19.56 10.49
CA ASP A 34 6.23 -20.54 9.54
C ASP A 34 4.87 -20.10 8.99
N GLN A 35 4.03 -19.52 9.84
CA GLN A 35 2.74 -18.95 9.42
C GLN A 35 2.93 -17.74 8.48
N ALA A 36 3.92 -16.87 8.73
CA ALA A 36 4.21 -15.73 7.85
C ALA A 36 4.68 -16.20 6.46
N ILE A 37 5.55 -17.21 6.41
CA ILE A 37 5.96 -17.86 5.15
C ILE A 37 4.76 -18.47 4.44
N THR A 38 3.90 -19.19 5.18
CA THR A 38 2.68 -19.80 4.63
C THR A 38 1.73 -18.75 4.02
N VAL A 39 1.55 -17.60 4.68
CA VAL A 39 0.73 -16.48 4.17
C VAL A 39 1.29 -15.95 2.85
N LEU A 40 2.60 -15.74 2.76
CA LEU A 40 3.25 -15.24 1.55
C LEU A 40 3.13 -16.22 0.38
N THR A 41 3.40 -17.51 0.61
CA THR A 41 3.22 -18.55 -0.40
C THR A 41 1.77 -18.64 -0.85
N ARG A 42 0.83 -18.62 0.10
CA ARG A 42 -0.60 -18.69 -0.19
C ARG A 42 -1.08 -17.48 -1.00
N ALA A 43 -0.49 -16.30 -0.82
CA ALA A 43 -0.84 -15.13 -1.62
C ALA A 43 -0.63 -15.38 -3.12
N LEU A 44 0.52 -15.95 -3.50
CA LEU A 44 0.79 -16.31 -4.90
C LEU A 44 -0.14 -17.42 -5.41
N GLU A 45 -0.43 -18.44 -4.59
CA GLU A 45 -1.38 -19.51 -4.97
C GLU A 45 -2.79 -18.98 -5.24
N LEU A 46 -3.19 -17.91 -4.56
CA LEU A 46 -4.46 -17.22 -4.77
C LEU A 46 -4.44 -16.28 -5.99
N GLY A 47 -3.32 -16.19 -6.71
CA GLY A 47 -3.16 -15.37 -7.90
C GLY A 47 -2.78 -13.91 -7.63
N ILE A 48 -2.42 -13.55 -6.39
CA ILE A 48 -1.86 -12.22 -6.10
C ILE A 48 -0.51 -12.10 -6.80
N ASN A 49 -0.36 -11.04 -7.58
CA ASN A 49 0.86 -10.76 -8.35
C ASN A 49 1.49 -9.40 -8.03
N HIS A 50 1.08 -8.75 -6.93
CA HIS A 50 1.80 -7.60 -6.39
C HIS A 50 1.82 -7.61 -4.86
N ILE A 51 3.00 -7.32 -4.30
CA ILE A 51 3.24 -7.28 -2.85
C ILE A 51 3.82 -5.92 -2.50
N ASP A 52 3.16 -5.25 -1.55
CA ASP A 52 3.58 -3.98 -0.99
C ASP A 52 4.31 -4.20 0.35
N THR A 53 5.52 -3.67 0.46
CA THR A 53 6.38 -3.74 1.64
C THR A 53 7.04 -2.38 1.89
N ALA A 54 7.91 -2.30 2.90
CA ALA A 54 8.81 -1.18 3.12
C ALA A 54 10.00 -1.63 3.99
N GLN A 55 11.18 -1.05 3.76
CA GLN A 55 12.38 -1.35 4.54
C GLN A 55 12.14 -1.16 6.05
N PHE A 56 11.34 -0.17 6.44
CA PHE A 56 11.08 0.17 7.83
C PHE A 56 9.96 -0.67 8.50
N TYR A 57 9.46 -1.73 7.84
CA TYR A 57 8.54 -2.69 8.44
C TYR A 57 9.31 -3.77 9.20
N GLY A 58 9.19 -3.75 10.54
CA GLY A 58 9.96 -4.66 11.38
C GLY A 58 11.46 -4.42 11.34
N PRO A 59 11.92 -3.26 10.86
CA PRO A 59 13.08 -3.08 9.99
C PRO A 59 13.63 -4.34 9.29
N ASN A 60 13.58 -4.35 7.97
CA ASN A 60 14.02 -5.45 7.08
C ASN A 60 13.21 -6.75 7.20
N VAL A 61 12.59 -7.05 8.35
CA VAL A 61 11.85 -8.30 8.60
C VAL A 61 10.82 -8.61 7.52
N ALA A 62 10.01 -7.64 7.09
CA ALA A 62 9.02 -7.90 6.04
C ALA A 62 9.70 -8.28 4.70
N ASN A 63 10.78 -7.59 4.33
CA ASN A 63 11.53 -7.89 3.11
C ASN A 63 12.23 -9.25 3.19
N GLU A 64 12.83 -9.58 4.33
CA GLU A 64 13.50 -10.86 4.58
C GLU A 64 12.51 -12.02 4.51
N LEU A 65 11.31 -11.89 5.08
CA LEU A 65 10.24 -12.89 4.97
C LEU A 65 9.77 -13.07 3.52
N ILE A 66 9.57 -11.97 2.78
CA ILE A 66 9.20 -12.01 1.35
C ILE A 66 10.28 -12.73 0.55
N ARG A 67 11.55 -12.41 0.78
CA ARG A 67 12.68 -13.07 0.13
C ARG A 67 12.73 -14.56 0.46
N GLU A 68 12.66 -14.91 1.74
CA GLU A 68 12.72 -16.30 2.19
C GLU A 68 11.60 -17.15 1.58
N ALA A 69 10.38 -16.63 1.57
CA ALA A 69 9.23 -17.37 1.06
C ALA A 69 9.22 -17.49 -0.46
N LEU A 70 9.61 -16.44 -1.19
CA LEU A 70 9.26 -16.28 -2.60
C LEU A 70 10.46 -16.19 -3.55
N HIS A 71 11.70 -16.13 -3.05
CA HIS A 71 12.89 -16.10 -3.92
C HIS A 71 13.27 -17.51 -4.41
N PRO A 72 13.61 -17.71 -5.71
CA PRO A 72 13.60 -16.72 -6.79
C PRO A 72 12.18 -16.30 -7.17
N TYR A 73 11.99 -14.99 -7.35
CA TYR A 73 10.67 -14.41 -7.56
C TYR A 73 10.07 -14.83 -8.91
N PRO A 74 8.75 -15.08 -8.99
CA PRO A 74 8.07 -15.24 -10.27
C PRO A 74 8.21 -13.99 -11.14
N GLU A 75 8.36 -14.17 -12.46
CA GLU A 75 8.54 -13.05 -13.41
C GLU A 75 7.39 -12.04 -13.38
N ASN A 76 6.18 -12.47 -13.05
CA ASN A 76 4.99 -11.62 -13.01
C ASN A 76 4.71 -11.00 -11.63
N LEU A 77 5.60 -11.17 -10.64
CA LEU A 77 5.42 -10.60 -9.30
C LEU A 77 5.98 -9.17 -9.24
N ALA A 78 5.09 -8.19 -9.08
CA ALA A 78 5.47 -6.80 -8.85
C ALA A 78 5.72 -6.54 -7.35
N LEU A 79 6.98 -6.36 -6.97
CA LEU A 79 7.35 -5.90 -5.63
C LEU A 79 7.29 -4.37 -5.58
N VAL A 80 6.53 -3.84 -4.63
CA VAL A 80 6.45 -2.39 -4.33
C VAL A 80 7.04 -2.15 -2.96
N SER A 81 8.02 -1.25 -2.87
CA SER A 81 8.60 -0.85 -1.58
C SER A 81 8.44 0.66 -1.31
N LYS A 82 9.01 1.15 -0.21
CA LYS A 82 8.92 2.53 0.23
C LYS A 82 10.22 3.01 0.87
N VAL A 83 10.47 4.31 0.72
CA VAL A 83 11.52 5.09 1.39
C VAL A 83 10.93 6.35 2.01
N GLY A 84 11.72 7.16 2.70
CA GLY A 84 11.25 8.39 3.36
C GLY A 84 11.07 8.27 4.88
N ALA A 85 11.13 7.08 5.44
CA ALA A 85 11.04 6.88 6.88
C ALA A 85 12.10 5.88 7.38
N ARG A 86 12.34 5.90 8.68
CA ARG A 86 13.12 4.89 9.41
C ARG A 86 12.47 4.61 10.76
N ARG A 87 12.82 3.47 11.35
CA ARG A 87 12.46 3.14 12.74
C ARG A 87 13.65 3.33 13.65
N ASP A 88 13.42 3.83 14.86
CA ASP A 88 14.40 3.74 15.95
C ASP A 88 14.14 2.50 16.83
N GLU A 89 15.02 2.26 17.80
CA GLU A 89 14.93 1.14 18.75
C GLU A 89 13.67 1.19 19.62
N ALA A 90 13.10 2.38 19.84
CA ALA A 90 11.84 2.55 20.56
C ALA A 90 10.62 2.28 19.65
N GLY A 91 10.83 2.01 18.37
CA GLY A 91 9.79 1.77 17.39
C GLY A 91 9.12 3.06 16.87
N ASN A 92 9.71 4.23 17.08
CA ASN A 92 9.16 5.46 16.51
C ASN A 92 9.36 5.50 15.00
N TRP A 93 8.43 6.17 14.32
CA TRP A 93 8.51 6.45 12.90
C TRP A 93 9.19 7.79 12.67
N ASN A 94 10.49 7.78 12.37
CA ASN A 94 11.27 8.98 12.18
C ASN A 94 11.40 9.33 10.68
N PRO A 95 11.44 10.62 10.31
CA PRO A 95 11.70 11.02 8.94
C PRO A 95 13.12 10.62 8.51
N ALA A 96 13.23 10.11 7.29
CA ALA A 96 14.49 9.87 6.56
C ALA A 96 14.30 10.42 5.13
N GLN A 97 14.29 11.75 5.04
CA GLN A 97 13.76 12.50 3.90
C GLN A 97 14.86 13.07 2.99
N GLN A 98 16.13 13.02 3.36
CA GLN A 98 17.20 13.58 2.53
C GLN A 98 17.50 12.68 1.31
N PRO A 99 17.87 13.26 0.15
CA PRO A 99 18.17 12.51 -1.08
C PRO A 99 19.11 11.31 -0.91
N ASP A 100 20.16 11.45 -0.11
CA ASP A 100 21.13 10.39 0.20
C ASP A 100 20.53 9.30 1.09
N GLU A 101 19.66 9.65 2.04
CA GLU A 101 18.89 8.69 2.84
C GLU A 101 17.92 7.89 1.95
N LEU A 102 17.23 8.53 1.02
CA LEU A 102 16.33 7.86 0.07
C LEU A 102 17.10 6.85 -0.78
N ARG A 103 18.27 7.26 -1.30
CA ARG A 103 19.14 6.40 -2.10
C ARG A 103 19.60 5.19 -1.29
N ALA A 104 20.13 5.40 -0.09
CA ALA A 104 20.60 4.32 0.77
C ALA A 104 19.47 3.32 1.09
N HIS A 105 18.25 3.81 1.35
CA HIS A 105 17.12 2.93 1.61
C HIS A 105 16.62 2.18 0.36
N ILE A 106 16.76 2.73 -0.86
CA ILE A 106 16.48 1.97 -2.09
C ILE A 106 17.45 0.77 -2.20
N GLU A 107 18.74 1.03 -2.03
CA GLU A 107 19.77 -0.02 -2.09
C GLU A 107 19.56 -1.08 -1.00
N GLN A 108 19.20 -0.66 0.22
CA GLN A 108 18.86 -1.58 1.30
C GLN A 108 17.61 -2.42 1.00
N ASN A 109 16.60 -1.85 0.34
CA ASN A 109 15.44 -2.62 -0.10
C ASN A 109 15.84 -3.71 -1.10
N LEU A 110 16.68 -3.39 -2.09
CA LEU A 110 17.19 -4.35 -3.06
C LEU A 110 17.98 -5.48 -2.37
N GLU A 111 18.87 -5.13 -1.45
CA GLU A 111 19.68 -6.11 -0.70
C GLU A 111 18.81 -7.05 0.15
N THR A 112 17.88 -6.50 0.94
CA THR A 112 17.06 -7.27 1.88
C THR A 112 16.02 -8.13 1.17
N LEU A 113 15.45 -7.65 0.06
CA LEU A 113 14.62 -8.46 -0.83
C LEU A 113 15.45 -9.46 -1.63
N GLY A 114 16.75 -9.20 -1.84
CA GLY A 114 17.54 -9.99 -2.78
C GLY A 114 16.99 -9.86 -4.21
N ALA A 115 16.53 -8.66 -4.57
CA ALA A 115 15.99 -8.33 -5.88
C ALA A 115 16.99 -7.46 -6.65
N ASP A 116 17.14 -7.70 -7.95
CA ASP A 116 17.96 -6.86 -8.82
C ASP A 116 17.28 -5.51 -9.13
N ARG A 117 15.93 -5.52 -9.14
CA ARG A 117 15.07 -4.35 -9.43
C ARG A 117 13.77 -4.44 -8.64
N ILE A 118 13.17 -3.29 -8.33
CA ILE A 118 11.85 -3.18 -7.67
C ILE A 118 10.86 -2.52 -8.62
N ALA A 119 9.66 -3.10 -8.78
CA ALA A 119 8.65 -2.62 -9.73
C ALA A 119 8.24 -1.16 -9.47
N ALA A 120 8.09 -0.77 -8.20
CA ALA A 120 7.94 0.63 -7.83
C ALA A 120 8.46 0.90 -6.41
N VAL A 121 9.00 2.11 -6.18
CA VAL A 121 9.30 2.59 -4.83
C VAL A 121 8.53 3.87 -4.55
N ASN A 122 7.73 3.85 -3.48
CA ASN A 122 7.02 5.02 -3.00
C ASN A 122 7.92 5.91 -2.13
N LEU A 123 8.01 7.18 -2.48
CA LEU A 123 8.50 8.22 -1.57
C LEU A 123 7.41 8.55 -0.55
N ARG A 124 7.59 8.11 0.70
CA ARG A 124 6.70 8.49 1.81
C ARG A 124 7.03 9.91 2.25
N ILE A 125 6.10 10.82 2.04
CA ILE A 125 6.20 12.20 2.49
C ILE A 125 5.91 12.23 3.99
N HIS A 126 6.83 12.79 4.76
CA HIS A 126 6.74 12.81 6.21
C HIS A 126 6.37 14.22 6.71
N SER A 127 5.18 14.35 7.29
CA SER A 127 4.61 15.64 7.74
C SER A 127 4.60 15.80 9.27
N GLY A 128 5.23 14.88 10.00
CA GLY A 128 5.21 14.82 11.47
C GLY A 128 3.96 14.14 12.06
N ASP A 129 2.85 14.07 11.30
CA ASP A 129 1.70 13.22 11.60
C ASP A 129 1.59 12.10 10.56
N PRO A 130 1.68 10.82 10.96
CA PRO A 130 1.62 9.69 10.03
C PRO A 130 0.29 9.57 9.27
N ASN A 131 -0.78 10.25 9.72
CA ASN A 131 -2.13 10.25 9.14
C ASN A 131 -2.50 11.56 8.45
N SER A 132 -1.58 12.53 8.38
CA SER A 132 -1.81 13.81 7.74
C SER A 132 -0.85 14.03 6.58
N VAL A 133 -1.35 14.72 5.56
CA VAL A 133 -0.53 15.17 4.44
C VAL A 133 -0.04 16.58 4.75
N GLY A 134 1.29 16.76 4.77
CA GLY A 134 1.91 18.06 5.01
C GLY A 134 1.88 18.97 3.78
N PRO A 135 2.15 20.27 3.94
CA PRO A 135 2.39 21.15 2.80
C PRO A 135 3.64 20.72 2.03
N VAL A 136 3.74 21.12 0.76
CA VAL A 136 4.93 20.86 -0.05
C VAL A 136 6.12 21.64 0.50
N ASP A 137 7.20 20.93 0.81
CA ASP A 137 8.52 21.56 0.95
C ASP A 137 9.07 21.83 -0.44
N THR A 138 8.96 23.09 -0.88
CA THR A 138 9.35 23.51 -2.22
C THR A 138 10.85 23.45 -2.50
N ASP A 139 11.71 23.29 -1.48
CA ASP A 139 13.15 23.09 -1.66
C ASP A 139 13.52 21.60 -1.62
N LEU A 140 12.98 20.85 -0.65
CA LEU A 140 13.36 19.46 -0.43
C LEU A 140 12.69 18.52 -1.44
N PHE A 141 11.40 18.69 -1.71
CA PHE A 141 10.62 17.75 -2.52
C PHE A 141 11.18 17.59 -3.96
N PRO A 142 11.57 18.66 -4.68
CA PRO A 142 12.21 18.50 -5.99
C PRO A 142 13.52 17.69 -5.94
N ARG A 143 14.34 17.88 -4.90
CA ARG A 143 15.60 17.14 -4.71
C ARG A 143 15.37 15.67 -4.36
N GLN A 144 14.30 15.38 -3.62
CA GLN A 144 13.88 14.00 -3.36
C GLN A 144 13.45 13.31 -4.66
N LEU A 145 12.67 14.00 -5.50
CA LEU A 145 12.29 13.48 -6.82
C LEU A 145 13.53 13.26 -7.71
N ASP A 146 14.51 14.16 -7.71
CA ASP A 146 15.77 13.98 -8.44
C ASP A 146 16.50 12.69 -8.02
N ALA A 147 16.53 12.37 -6.72
CA ALA A 147 17.13 11.13 -6.24
C ALA A 147 16.37 9.87 -6.70
N MET A 148 15.04 9.92 -6.67
CA MET A 148 14.18 8.84 -7.16
C MET A 148 14.34 8.63 -8.67
N ILE A 149 14.42 9.72 -9.44
CA ILE A 149 14.66 9.70 -10.89
C ILE A 149 16.02 9.09 -11.19
N ALA A 150 17.08 9.53 -10.50
CA ALA A 150 18.41 8.96 -10.69
C ALA A 150 18.44 7.45 -10.41
N ALA A 151 17.80 7.00 -9.31
CA ALA A 151 17.70 5.57 -9.00
C ALA A 151 16.94 4.78 -10.08
N ARG A 152 15.88 5.34 -10.67
CA ARG A 152 15.17 4.73 -11.78
C ARG A 152 16.02 4.66 -13.04
N ASP A 153 16.68 5.75 -13.40
CA ASP A 153 17.48 5.86 -14.62
C ASP A 153 18.74 4.96 -14.56
N GLU A 154 19.27 4.70 -13.36
CA GLU A 154 20.30 3.69 -13.09
C GLU A 154 19.76 2.25 -13.07
N GLY A 155 18.43 2.09 -13.07
CA GLY A 155 17.75 0.81 -13.17
C GLY A 155 17.51 0.09 -11.85
N LEU A 156 17.71 0.75 -10.71
CA LEU A 156 17.48 0.18 -9.37
C LEU A 156 15.98 -0.01 -9.08
N ILE A 157 15.15 0.90 -9.61
CA ILE A 157 13.69 0.88 -9.50
C ILE A 157 13.10 1.06 -10.90
N GLU A 158 11.96 0.44 -11.18
CA GLU A 158 11.29 0.59 -12.48
C GLU A 158 10.31 1.77 -12.48
N GLY A 159 9.63 1.99 -11.36
CA GLY A 159 8.62 3.03 -11.20
C GLY A 159 8.82 3.89 -9.94
N ILE A 160 8.41 5.15 -10.04
CA ILE A 160 8.39 6.09 -8.92
C ILE A 160 6.94 6.23 -8.43
N GLY A 161 6.73 6.05 -7.14
CA GLY A 161 5.45 6.32 -6.50
C GLY A 161 5.54 7.38 -5.41
N LEU A 162 4.41 7.88 -4.97
CA LEU A 162 4.30 8.80 -3.84
C LEU A 162 3.45 8.18 -2.73
N SER A 163 3.72 8.51 -1.47
CA SER A 163 2.90 8.09 -0.34
C SER A 163 2.69 9.21 0.66
N SER A 164 1.47 9.31 1.21
CA SER A 164 1.05 10.44 2.06
C SER A 164 1.22 11.80 1.35
N ALA A 165 0.84 11.87 0.07
CA ALA A 165 1.06 13.04 -0.78
C ALA A 165 -0.21 13.88 -1.00
N SER A 166 -0.06 15.19 -1.18
CA SER A 166 -1.15 16.09 -1.54
C SER A 166 -1.31 16.18 -3.06
N GLU A 167 -2.37 16.84 -3.51
CA GLU A 167 -2.53 17.17 -4.93
C GLU A 167 -1.36 18.02 -5.46
N ASP A 168 -0.90 19.00 -4.68
CA ASP A 168 0.25 19.84 -5.05
C ASP A 168 1.54 19.02 -5.22
N HIS A 169 1.79 18.06 -4.31
CA HIS A 169 2.91 17.13 -4.46
C HIS A 169 2.80 16.33 -5.77
N LEU A 170 1.62 15.78 -6.06
CA LEU A 170 1.41 14.98 -7.27
C LEU A 170 1.60 15.84 -8.54
N ARG A 171 1.05 17.07 -8.58
CA ARG A 171 1.22 17.97 -9.72
C ARG A 171 2.69 18.33 -9.98
N ILE A 172 3.43 18.70 -8.94
CA ILE A 172 4.87 19.00 -9.05
C ILE A 172 5.65 17.78 -9.54
N ALA A 173 5.30 16.58 -9.05
CA ALA A 173 5.94 15.35 -9.47
C ALA A 173 5.68 15.04 -10.96
N LEU A 174 4.43 15.21 -11.42
CA LEU A 174 4.03 14.99 -12.81
C LEU A 174 4.69 15.95 -13.80
N ASP A 175 4.99 17.18 -13.38
CA ASP A 175 5.75 18.13 -14.19
C ASP A 175 7.22 17.70 -14.40
N LYS A 176 7.73 16.81 -13.54
CA LYS A 176 9.14 16.42 -13.49
C LYS A 176 9.40 15.00 -13.98
N THR A 177 8.50 14.07 -13.71
CA THR A 177 8.68 12.65 -14.03
C THR A 177 7.34 11.90 -14.08
N GLU A 178 7.34 10.75 -14.75
CA GLU A 178 6.24 9.79 -14.62
C GLU A 178 6.11 9.29 -13.17
N ILE A 179 4.87 9.24 -12.68
CA ILE A 179 4.49 8.68 -11.39
C ILE A 179 3.55 7.51 -11.66
N VAL A 180 3.92 6.32 -11.18
CA VAL A 180 3.20 5.08 -11.53
C VAL A 180 2.15 4.69 -10.49
N THR A 181 2.29 5.17 -9.25
CA THR A 181 1.35 4.88 -8.16
C THR A 181 1.35 5.97 -7.10
N VAL A 182 0.21 6.16 -6.44
CA VAL A 182 0.08 6.98 -5.22
C VAL A 182 -0.58 6.18 -4.13
N GLN A 183 0.05 6.15 -2.94
CA GLN A 183 -0.43 5.40 -1.78
C GLN A 183 -0.80 6.32 -0.61
N ASN A 184 -2.09 6.55 -0.40
CA ASN A 184 -2.61 7.49 0.61
C ASN A 184 -3.65 6.83 1.53
N ALA A 185 -3.91 7.46 2.68
CA ALA A 185 -5.05 7.12 3.51
C ALA A 185 -6.35 7.37 2.73
N TYR A 186 -7.20 6.34 2.64
CA TYR A 186 -8.53 6.44 2.07
C TYR A 186 -9.37 5.25 2.53
N ASN A 187 -10.58 5.52 2.98
CA ASN A 187 -11.57 4.48 3.29
C ASN A 187 -12.98 5.07 3.23
N LEU A 188 -13.96 4.24 3.59
CA LEU A 188 -15.37 4.57 3.54
C LEU A 188 -15.75 5.83 4.34
N VAL A 189 -15.08 6.09 5.48
CA VAL A 189 -15.33 7.25 6.36
C VAL A 189 -14.34 8.40 6.19
N ASP A 190 -13.11 8.12 5.74
CA ASP A 190 -12.07 9.13 5.50
C ASP A 190 -11.74 9.19 4.01
N ARG A 191 -12.35 10.20 3.34
CA ARG A 191 -12.18 10.45 1.91
C ARG A 191 -11.36 11.70 1.62
N ARG A 192 -10.51 12.15 2.55
CA ARG A 192 -9.69 13.37 2.36
C ARG A 192 -8.78 13.30 1.12
N SER A 193 -8.38 12.11 0.70
CA SER A 193 -7.58 11.88 -0.51
C SER A 193 -8.40 11.79 -1.81
N GLN A 194 -9.69 12.13 -1.81
CA GLN A 194 -10.57 11.99 -2.98
C GLN A 194 -10.07 12.76 -4.21
N SER A 195 -9.55 13.98 -4.04
CA SER A 195 -9.03 14.77 -5.17
C SER A 195 -7.74 14.17 -5.73
N VAL A 196 -6.86 13.64 -4.88
CA VAL A 196 -5.65 12.92 -5.29
C VAL A 196 -6.02 11.65 -6.06
N LEU A 197 -7.02 10.89 -5.60
CA LEU A 197 -7.53 9.71 -6.30
C LEU A 197 -8.06 10.08 -7.69
N GLN A 198 -8.85 11.15 -7.81
CA GLN A 198 -9.37 11.63 -9.10
C GLN A 198 -8.24 12.04 -10.04
N LEU A 199 -7.26 12.82 -9.55
CA LEU A 199 -6.09 13.20 -10.34
C LEU A 199 -5.27 11.97 -10.78
N CYS A 200 -5.14 10.95 -9.93
CA CYS A 200 -4.52 9.69 -10.33
C CYS A 200 -5.30 9.02 -11.46
N ALA A 201 -6.63 8.98 -11.39
CA ALA A 201 -7.47 8.38 -12.42
C ALA A 201 -7.35 9.13 -13.77
N GLU A 202 -7.30 10.46 -13.75
CA GLU A 202 -7.10 11.31 -14.94
C GLU A 202 -5.78 11.04 -15.66
N HIS A 203 -4.74 10.65 -14.90
CA HIS A 203 -3.41 10.38 -15.42
C HIS A 203 -3.09 8.89 -15.60
N GLY A 204 -4.05 7.98 -15.36
CA GLY A 204 -3.84 6.54 -15.48
C GLY A 204 -2.93 5.93 -14.40
N ILE A 205 -2.83 6.59 -13.24
CA ILE A 205 -1.97 6.23 -12.11
C ILE A 205 -2.75 5.34 -11.14
N SER A 206 -2.14 4.26 -10.65
CA SER A 206 -2.79 3.43 -9.63
C SER A 206 -2.91 4.18 -8.30
N PHE A 207 -4.08 4.11 -7.68
CA PHE A 207 -4.30 4.63 -6.34
C PHE A 207 -4.39 3.47 -5.35
N VAL A 208 -3.49 3.45 -4.35
CA VAL A 208 -3.38 2.38 -3.36
C VAL A 208 -3.82 2.91 -2.00
N PRO A 209 -5.02 2.57 -1.51
CA PRO A 209 -5.47 3.04 -0.20
C PRO A 209 -4.76 2.27 0.93
N PHE A 210 -4.13 2.97 1.86
CA PHE A 210 -3.78 2.41 3.16
C PHE A 210 -4.86 2.71 4.20
N PHE A 211 -4.97 1.85 5.22
CA PHE A 211 -6.09 1.80 6.18
C PHE A 211 -7.49 1.71 5.55
N PRO A 212 -7.73 0.88 4.51
CA PRO A 212 -9.06 0.74 3.90
C PRO A 212 -10.12 0.17 4.88
N LEU A 213 -9.68 -0.59 5.89
CA LEU A 213 -10.54 -1.17 6.94
C LEU A 213 -10.58 -0.33 8.22
N GLY A 214 -10.10 0.92 8.17
CA GLY A 214 -9.77 1.67 9.38
C GLY A 214 -8.50 1.15 10.06
N SER A 215 -7.91 1.95 10.93
CA SER A 215 -6.71 1.56 11.66
C SER A 215 -7.04 0.47 12.68
N ALA A 216 -6.32 -0.66 12.63
CA ALA A 216 -6.41 -1.71 13.65
C ALA A 216 -5.96 -1.25 15.05
N PHE A 217 -5.35 -0.06 15.14
CA PHE A 217 -4.90 0.55 16.39
C PHE A 217 -5.94 1.46 17.04
N ALA A 218 -7.09 1.70 16.39
CA ALA A 218 -8.19 2.48 16.96
C ALA A 218 -9.10 1.58 17.80
N ALA A 219 -9.33 1.95 19.07
CA ALA A 219 -10.21 1.21 19.98
C ALA A 219 -11.65 1.12 19.44
N ASP A 220 -12.14 2.21 18.86
CA ASP A 220 -13.38 2.25 18.08
C ASP A 220 -13.02 2.29 16.59
N ASN A 221 -12.99 1.14 15.92
CA ASN A 221 -12.71 1.09 14.49
C ASN A 221 -13.86 1.76 13.71
N PRO A 222 -13.61 2.91 13.04
CA PRO A 222 -14.68 3.71 12.48
C PRO A 222 -15.26 3.13 11.19
N VAL A 223 -14.57 2.19 10.54
CA VAL A 223 -15.02 1.53 9.31
C VAL A 223 -15.75 0.23 9.64
N LEU A 224 -15.08 -0.71 10.30
CA LEU A 224 -15.64 -2.03 10.62
C LEU A 224 -16.80 -1.95 11.63
N GLY A 225 -16.77 -0.94 12.50
CA GLY A 225 -17.84 -0.66 13.47
C GLY A 225 -19.02 0.12 12.88
N HIS A 226 -18.90 0.67 11.67
CA HIS A 226 -19.90 1.56 11.11
C HIS A 226 -21.26 0.84 10.91
N PRO A 227 -22.39 1.41 11.36
CA PRO A 227 -23.70 0.76 11.27
C PRO A 227 -24.07 0.30 9.85
N ALA A 228 -23.80 1.13 8.84
CA ALA A 228 -24.06 0.78 7.44
C ALA A 228 -23.22 -0.43 6.99
N VAL A 229 -21.93 -0.46 7.33
CA VAL A 229 -21.05 -1.59 6.96
C VAL A 229 -21.52 -2.88 7.61
N ARG A 230 -21.92 -2.83 8.89
CA ARG A 230 -22.42 -4.01 9.61
C ARG A 230 -23.76 -4.49 9.05
N ALA A 231 -24.68 -3.58 8.75
CA ALA A 231 -25.99 -3.91 8.18
C ALA A 231 -25.86 -4.58 6.80
N GLU A 232 -25.03 -4.02 5.92
CA GLU A 232 -24.80 -4.59 4.59
C GLU A 232 -24.01 -5.91 4.64
N ALA A 233 -23.08 -6.05 5.59
CA ALA A 233 -22.39 -7.31 5.83
C ALA A 233 -23.35 -8.43 6.25
N GLU A 234 -24.28 -8.15 7.15
CA GLU A 234 -25.33 -9.09 7.56
C GLU A 234 -26.27 -9.42 6.40
N LYS A 235 -26.75 -8.40 5.66
CA LYS A 235 -27.62 -8.56 4.47
C LYS A 235 -27.00 -9.50 3.44
N LEU A 236 -25.70 -9.36 3.19
CA LEU A 236 -24.98 -10.10 2.14
C LEU A 236 -24.31 -11.39 2.63
N GLY A 237 -24.38 -11.71 3.93
CA GLY A 237 -23.71 -12.87 4.50
C GLY A 237 -22.18 -12.82 4.37
N ARG A 238 -21.59 -11.62 4.50
CA ARG A 238 -20.15 -11.35 4.37
C ARG A 238 -19.60 -10.75 5.66
N THR A 239 -18.27 -10.67 5.78
CA THR A 239 -17.66 -9.95 6.89
C THR A 239 -17.70 -8.44 6.65
N PRO A 240 -17.71 -7.59 7.71
CA PRO A 240 -17.55 -6.15 7.56
C PRO A 240 -16.31 -5.74 6.76
N ALA A 241 -15.21 -6.49 6.90
CA ALA A 241 -13.98 -6.26 6.15
C ALA A 241 -14.18 -6.50 4.65
N GLN A 242 -14.84 -7.59 4.28
CA GLN A 242 -15.15 -7.90 2.89
C GLN A 242 -16.03 -6.81 2.25
N ILE A 243 -17.05 -6.32 2.97
CA ILE A 243 -17.91 -5.23 2.46
C ILE A 243 -17.12 -3.94 2.27
N ALA A 244 -16.30 -3.54 3.25
CA ALA A 244 -15.51 -2.32 3.14
C ALA A 244 -14.48 -2.37 1.99
N LEU A 245 -13.80 -3.51 1.81
CA LEU A 245 -12.85 -3.72 0.71
C LEU A 245 -13.56 -3.79 -0.64
N ALA A 246 -14.65 -4.55 -0.77
CA ALA A 246 -15.45 -4.61 -1.99
C ALA A 246 -15.93 -3.21 -2.39
N TRP A 247 -16.43 -2.43 -1.43
CA TRP A 247 -16.82 -1.04 -1.67
C TRP A 247 -15.66 -0.18 -2.18
N THR A 248 -14.47 -0.33 -1.57
CA THR A 248 -13.28 0.43 -1.96
C THR A 248 -12.86 0.13 -3.42
N LEU A 249 -13.04 -1.10 -3.90
CA LEU A 249 -12.85 -1.44 -5.32
C LEU A 249 -13.86 -0.74 -6.23
N THR A 250 -15.06 -0.40 -5.75
CA THR A 250 -16.07 0.28 -6.58
C THR A 250 -15.83 1.80 -6.72
N VAL A 251 -14.87 2.36 -5.98
CA VAL A 251 -14.61 3.80 -5.94
C VAL A 251 -14.06 4.29 -7.28
N ALA A 252 -13.08 3.58 -7.85
CA ALA A 252 -12.54 3.86 -9.18
C ALA A 252 -11.78 2.65 -9.73
N PRO A 253 -11.69 2.48 -11.07
CA PRO A 253 -11.02 1.33 -11.68
C PRO A 253 -9.50 1.29 -11.41
N ASN A 254 -8.89 2.43 -11.09
CA ASN A 254 -7.46 2.55 -10.76
C ASN A 254 -7.14 2.24 -9.29
N VAL A 255 -8.12 1.84 -8.48
CA VAL A 255 -7.88 1.42 -7.10
C VAL A 255 -7.28 0.02 -7.05
N LEU A 256 -6.12 -0.09 -6.40
CA LEU A 256 -5.40 -1.33 -6.10
C LEU A 256 -5.35 -1.55 -4.58
N LEU A 257 -6.02 -2.58 -4.08
CA LEU A 257 -6.04 -2.93 -2.66
C LEU A 257 -4.79 -3.69 -2.23
N ILE A 258 -4.34 -3.47 -0.99
CA ILE A 258 -3.23 -4.22 -0.35
C ILE A 258 -3.53 -4.60 1.11
N PRO A 259 -4.69 -5.22 1.42
CA PRO A 259 -5.05 -5.55 2.80
C PRO A 259 -4.02 -6.52 3.40
N GLY A 260 -3.34 -6.07 4.44
CA GLY A 260 -2.35 -6.88 5.15
C GLY A 260 -2.96 -7.78 6.20
N THR A 261 -2.38 -8.97 6.39
CA THR A 261 -2.78 -9.92 7.43
C THR A 261 -1.62 -10.88 7.76
N SER A 262 -1.67 -11.49 8.95
CA SER A 262 -0.79 -12.59 9.36
C SER A 262 -1.52 -13.94 9.41
N SER A 263 -2.72 -14.03 8.83
CA SER A 263 -3.59 -15.23 8.84
C SER A 263 -3.98 -15.62 7.42
N VAL A 264 -3.83 -16.90 7.10
CA VAL A 264 -4.26 -17.48 5.81
C VAL A 264 -5.77 -17.31 5.61
N ALA A 265 -6.59 -17.53 6.65
CA ALA A 265 -8.03 -17.39 6.52
C ALA A 265 -8.44 -15.96 6.14
N HIS A 266 -7.86 -14.95 6.80
CA HIS A 266 -8.10 -13.54 6.43
C HIS A 266 -7.55 -13.19 5.05
N LEU A 267 -6.43 -13.81 4.62
CA LEU A 267 -5.89 -13.59 3.28
C LEU A 267 -6.87 -14.09 2.21
N GLU A 268 -7.45 -15.27 2.42
CA GLU A 268 -8.46 -15.84 1.53
C GLU A 268 -9.73 -14.96 1.51
N GLU A 269 -10.21 -14.52 2.68
CA GLU A 269 -11.34 -13.59 2.79
C GLU A 269 -11.09 -12.27 2.06
N ASN A 270 -9.90 -11.69 2.23
CA ASN A 270 -9.47 -10.43 1.61
C ASN A 270 -9.32 -10.56 0.09
N THR A 271 -8.87 -11.72 -0.41
CA THR A 271 -8.71 -11.95 -1.86
C THR A 271 -10.07 -12.13 -2.53
N ALA A 272 -10.99 -12.84 -1.87
CA ALA A 272 -12.32 -13.13 -2.38
C ALA A 272 -13.21 -11.88 -2.59
N VAL A 273 -12.79 -10.70 -2.11
CA VAL A 273 -13.54 -9.44 -2.29
C VAL A 273 -13.64 -9.00 -3.74
N ALA A 274 -12.73 -9.48 -4.60
CA ALA A 274 -12.76 -9.23 -6.04
C ALA A 274 -14.01 -9.84 -6.72
N ASP A 275 -14.65 -10.82 -6.09
CA ASP A 275 -15.83 -11.51 -6.60
C ASP A 275 -17.14 -11.05 -5.92
N ILE A 276 -17.07 -10.00 -5.07
CA ILE A 276 -18.25 -9.45 -4.39
C ILE A 276 -18.81 -8.30 -5.20
N GLU A 277 -19.99 -8.50 -5.77
CA GLU A 277 -20.77 -7.45 -6.41
C GLU A 277 -21.65 -6.74 -5.38
N LEU A 278 -21.53 -5.40 -5.32
CA LEU A 278 -22.41 -4.56 -4.51
C LEU A 278 -23.48 -3.96 -5.42
N ASP A 279 -24.75 -4.21 -5.09
CA ASP A 279 -25.85 -3.60 -5.82
C ASP A 279 -25.92 -2.07 -5.59
N VAL A 280 -26.76 -1.40 -6.37
CA VAL A 280 -26.90 0.06 -6.32
C VAL A 280 -27.37 0.55 -4.94
N GLU A 281 -28.25 -0.20 -4.28
CA GLU A 281 -28.80 0.18 -2.98
C GLU A 281 -27.73 0.08 -1.89
N THR A 282 -27.02 -1.05 -1.83
CA THR A 282 -25.89 -1.29 -0.92
C THR A 282 -24.80 -0.25 -1.16
N LYS A 283 -24.45 0.05 -2.42
CA LYS A 283 -23.47 1.09 -2.71
C LYS A 283 -23.91 2.47 -2.20
N GLN A 284 -25.17 2.85 -2.42
CA GLN A 284 -25.71 4.12 -1.92
C GLN A 284 -25.69 4.19 -0.39
N ALA A 285 -26.04 3.10 0.30
CA ALA A 285 -26.00 3.03 1.76
C ALA A 285 -24.57 3.20 2.31
N LEU A 286 -23.58 2.60 1.65
CA LEU A 286 -22.16 2.71 2.01
C LEU A 286 -21.57 4.08 1.62
N ASP A 287 -22.02 4.68 0.52
CA ASP A 287 -21.60 6.01 0.10
C ASP A 287 -22.04 7.10 1.09
N ALA A 288 -23.19 6.91 1.73
CA ALA A 288 -23.74 7.81 2.75
C ALA A 288 -23.03 7.72 4.12
N ALA A 289 -22.04 6.85 4.28
CA ALA A 289 -21.31 6.65 5.52
C ALA A 289 -20.05 7.55 5.69
N ALA A 290 -19.79 8.41 4.70
CA ALA A 290 -18.69 9.39 4.74
C ALA A 290 -19.03 10.66 5.54
#